data_AF-A0A428QS86-F1
#
_entry.id   AF-A0A428QS86-F1
#
_cell.length_a   1.000
_cell.length_b   1.000
_cell.length_c   1.000
_cell.angle_alpha   90.00
_cell.angle_beta   90.00
_cell.angle_gamma   90.00
#
_symmetry.space_group_name_H-M   'P 1'
#
loop_
_entity.id
_entity.type
_entity.pdbx_description
1 polymer ?
#
loop_
_entity_poly.entity_id
_entity_poly.type
_entity_poly.pdbx_seq_one_letter_code
_entity_poly.pdbx_strand_id
1 'polypeptide(L)'
;MKLSRAGKTIPFKHNCVNGEGGLDEVLKGLTDESVFILVEGVYSMDGDVAPLQEIVACVKRRLKNGYIIVDEAHSTGLYGKQGRGLVCELGLEKEIFARLHTFGKAMSSFGVNGYTDTASVYSPR
;
A
#
# COMPACT_ATOMS: atom_id res chain seq x y z
N MET A 1 -23.29 1.08 6.02
CA MET A 1 -22.20 1.54 6.92
C MET A 1 -21.20 2.29 6.05
N LYS A 2 -20.95 3.59 6.26
CA LYS A 2 -19.96 4.33 5.47
C LYS A 2 -18.58 3.97 6.03
N LEU A 3 -17.86 3.09 5.33
CA LEU A 3 -16.60 2.48 5.81
C LEU A 3 -15.47 3.50 5.99
N SER A 4 -15.56 4.66 5.34
CA SER A 4 -14.61 5.76 5.52
C SER A 4 -15.23 7.11 5.14
N ARG A 5 -14.61 8.22 5.55
CA ARG A 5 -15.01 9.59 5.17
C ARG A 5 -14.43 10.00 3.79
N ALA A 6 -14.03 9.04 2.96
CA ALA A 6 -13.41 9.31 1.66
C ALA A 6 -14.31 10.18 0.80
N GLY A 7 -13.75 11.21 0.19
CA GLY A 7 -14.40 11.88 -0.92
C GLY A 7 -14.43 10.97 -2.15
N LYS A 8 -13.33 10.25 -2.40
CA LYS A 8 -13.12 9.41 -3.58
C LYS A 8 -12.17 8.25 -3.25
N THR A 9 -12.49 7.07 -3.76
CA THR A 9 -11.59 5.90 -3.77
C THR A 9 -11.32 5.51 -5.21
N ILE A 10 -10.05 5.45 -5.60
CA ILE A 10 -9.66 5.11 -6.98
C ILE A 10 -8.74 3.88 -6.93
N PRO A 11 -9.12 2.75 -7.53
CA PRO A 11 -8.22 1.61 -7.68
C PRO A 11 -7.19 1.90 -8.79
N PHE A 12 -6.02 1.31 -8.68
CA PHE A 12 -5.04 1.23 -9.78
C PHE A 12 -4.67 -0.22 -10.06
N LYS A 13 -4.12 -0.46 -11.26
CA LYS A 13 -3.76 -1.80 -11.72
C LYS A 13 -2.69 -2.41 -10.81
N HIS A 14 -2.87 -3.70 -10.49
CA HIS A 14 -1.97 -4.47 -9.63
C HIS A 14 -0.50 -4.32 -10.04
N ASN A 15 0.36 -3.98 -9.07
CA ASN A 15 1.79 -3.75 -9.23
C ASN A 15 2.21 -2.85 -10.42
N CYS A 16 1.30 -2.00 -10.89
CA CYS A 16 1.52 -1.13 -12.03
C CYS A 16 1.71 0.31 -11.55
N VAL A 17 2.96 0.74 -11.44
CA VAL A 17 3.28 2.13 -11.10
C VAL A 17 3.12 3.06 -12.30
N ASN A 18 3.53 2.60 -13.49
CA ASN A 18 3.53 3.37 -14.73
C ASN A 18 2.72 2.65 -15.82
N GLY A 19 2.16 3.41 -16.77
CA GLY A 19 1.35 2.89 -17.88
C GLY A 19 -0.15 3.03 -17.64
N GLU A 20 -0.94 2.50 -18.59
CA GLU A 20 -2.40 2.64 -18.57
C GLU A 20 -3.02 2.00 -17.31
N GLY A 21 -3.73 2.82 -16.54
CA GLY A 21 -4.35 2.40 -15.28
C GLY A 21 -3.38 2.24 -14.11
N GLY A 22 -2.11 2.64 -14.29
CA GLY A 22 -1.10 2.62 -13.22
C GLY A 22 -1.25 3.76 -12.22
N LEU A 23 -0.52 3.66 -11.11
CA LEU A 23 -0.53 4.65 -10.03
C LEU A 23 -0.24 6.07 -10.54
N ASP A 24 0.76 6.23 -11.41
CA ASP A 24 1.14 7.54 -11.97
C ASP A 24 -0.02 8.25 -12.65
N GLU A 25 -0.86 7.51 -13.38
CA GLU A 25 -2.02 8.07 -14.07
C GLU A 25 -3.12 8.48 -13.11
N VAL A 26 -3.40 7.64 -12.10
CA VAL A 26 -4.39 7.93 -11.07
C VAL A 26 -4.03 9.19 -10.29
N LEU A 27 -2.73 9.42 -10.04
CA LEU A 27 -2.26 10.57 -9.28
C LEU A 27 -2.19 11.88 -10.08
N LYS A 28 -2.23 11.87 -11.42
CA LYS A 28 -2.10 13.08 -12.26
C LYS A 28 -3.10 14.19 -11.91
N GLY A 29 -4.27 13.84 -11.37
CA GLY A 29 -5.34 14.80 -11.06
C GLY A 29 -5.55 15.12 -9.58
N LEU A 30 -4.69 14.66 -8.68
CA LEU A 30 -4.92 14.71 -7.22
C LEU A 30 -3.92 15.61 -6.46
N THR A 31 -3.39 16.64 -7.11
CA THR A 31 -2.20 17.39 -6.63
C THR A 31 -2.38 18.20 -5.35
N ASP A 32 -3.60 18.67 -5.06
CA ASP A 32 -3.87 19.61 -3.97
C ASP A 32 -4.62 18.96 -2.79
N GLU A 33 -4.94 17.67 -2.90
CA GLU A 33 -5.67 16.92 -1.87
C GLU A 33 -4.70 16.10 -1.01
N SER A 34 -5.10 15.74 0.22
CA SER A 34 -4.34 14.76 1.01
C SER A 34 -4.62 13.38 0.44
N VAL A 35 -3.62 12.67 -0.04
CA VAL A 35 -3.84 11.39 -0.73
C VAL A 35 -3.23 10.26 0.08
N PHE A 36 -4.02 9.26 0.43
CA PHE A 36 -3.58 8.04 1.09
C PHE A 36 -3.52 6.90 0.08
N ILE A 37 -2.38 6.23 -0.02
CA ILE A 37 -2.13 5.12 -0.94
C ILE A 37 -2.03 3.86 -0.09
N LEU A 38 -2.91 2.88 -0.33
CA LEU A 38 -2.94 1.61 0.38
C LEU A 38 -2.44 0.48 -0.52
N VAL A 39 -1.44 -0.26 -0.05
CA VAL A 39 -0.82 -1.41 -0.74
C VAL A 39 -0.47 -2.52 0.26
N GLU A 40 -0.44 -3.77 -0.19
CA GLU A 40 0.15 -4.88 0.58
C GLU A 40 1.63 -4.99 0.20
N GLY A 41 2.51 -5.28 1.17
CA GLY A 41 3.93 -5.51 0.88
C GLY A 41 4.12 -6.81 0.09
N VAL A 42 3.41 -7.86 0.51
CA VAL A 42 3.32 -9.15 -0.19
C VAL A 42 1.83 -9.46 -0.33
N TYR A 43 1.37 -9.68 -1.55
CA TYR A 43 -0.03 -9.97 -1.81
C TYR A 43 -0.34 -11.44 -1.56
N SER A 44 -1.40 -11.71 -0.82
CA SER A 44 -1.69 -13.05 -0.29
C SER A 44 -2.10 -14.11 -1.33
N MET A 45 -2.68 -13.69 -2.46
CA MET A 45 -3.15 -14.61 -3.50
C MET A 45 -2.01 -15.16 -4.36
N ASP A 46 -1.25 -14.25 -4.98
CA ASP A 46 -0.18 -14.62 -5.91
C ASP A 46 1.20 -14.71 -5.23
N GLY A 47 1.33 -14.18 -4.01
CA GLY A 47 2.60 -14.12 -3.27
C GLY A 47 3.59 -13.12 -3.86
N ASP A 48 3.15 -12.26 -4.78
CA ASP A 48 4.00 -11.28 -5.42
C ASP A 48 4.23 -10.05 -4.53
N VAL A 49 5.33 -9.35 -4.80
CA VAL A 49 5.87 -8.29 -3.95
C VAL A 49 5.56 -6.93 -4.57
N ALA A 50 5.03 -6.00 -3.78
CA ALA A 50 4.78 -4.65 -4.26
C ALA A 50 6.08 -3.92 -4.63
N PRO A 51 6.13 -3.17 -5.75
CA PRO A 51 7.27 -2.34 -6.12
C PRO A 51 7.34 -1.07 -5.25
N LEU A 52 7.53 -1.24 -3.94
CA LEU A 52 7.40 -0.17 -2.93
C LEU A 52 8.34 1.01 -3.19
N GLN A 53 9.56 0.77 -3.67
CA GLN A 53 10.50 1.84 -4.00
C GLN A 53 9.98 2.72 -5.15
N GLU A 54 9.40 2.12 -6.18
CA GLU A 54 8.82 2.85 -7.31
C GLU A 54 7.55 3.60 -6.91
N ILE A 55 6.72 2.99 -6.06
CA ILE A 55 5.52 3.62 -5.50
C ILE A 55 5.89 4.86 -4.69
N VAL A 56 6.87 4.75 -3.78
CA VAL A 56 7.37 5.88 -2.97
C VAL A 56 7.90 6.99 -3.88
N ALA A 57 8.72 6.65 -4.88
CA ALA A 57 9.25 7.64 -5.81
C ALA A 57 8.14 8.33 -6.62
N CYS A 58 7.13 7.58 -7.07
CA CYS A 58 5.99 8.12 -7.81
C CYS A 58 5.15 9.07 -6.96
N VAL A 59 4.79 8.66 -5.74
CA VAL A 59 4.00 9.46 -4.79
C VAL A 59 4.72 10.77 -4.46
N LYS A 60 6.01 10.71 -4.12
CA LYS A 60 6.81 11.92 -3.83
C LYS A 60 6.90 12.88 -5.01
N ARG A 61 6.98 12.35 -6.22
CA ARG A 61 7.07 13.16 -7.45
C ARG A 61 5.73 13.81 -7.81
N ARG A 62 4.61 13.15 -7.51
CA ARG A 62 3.27 13.55 -7.96
C ARG A 62 2.49 14.35 -6.92
N LEU A 63 2.70 14.10 -5.63
CA LEU A 63 1.86 14.62 -4.55
C LEU A 63 2.68 15.44 -3.57
N LYS A 64 2.11 16.57 -3.13
CA LYS A 64 2.65 17.34 -2.00
C LYS A 64 2.29 16.69 -0.65
N ASN A 65 1.07 16.16 -0.56
CA ASN A 65 0.50 15.58 0.66
C ASN A 65 0.12 14.10 0.43
N GLY A 66 1.10 13.27 0.04
CA GLY A 66 0.92 11.83 -0.17
C GLY A 66 1.34 11.00 1.04
N TYR A 67 0.49 10.09 1.49
CA TYR A 67 0.72 9.20 2.62
C TYR A 67 0.60 7.74 2.16
N ILE A 68 1.65 6.95 2.35
CA ILE A 68 1.65 5.54 1.95
C ILE A 68 1.41 4.67 3.18
N ILE A 69 0.44 3.78 3.08
CA ILE A 69 0.11 2.78 4.09
C ILE A 69 0.39 1.40 3.50
N VAL A 70 1.25 0.63 4.16
CA VAL A 70 1.63 -0.72 3.71
C VAL A 70 1.07 -1.76 4.68
N ASP A 71 0.30 -2.72 4.17
CA ASP A 71 -0.06 -3.93 4.90
C ASP A 71 1.06 -4.95 4.81
N GLU A 72 1.66 -5.26 5.95
CA GLU A 72 2.78 -6.18 6.10
C GLU A 72 2.32 -7.54 6.69
N ALA A 73 1.02 -7.87 6.60
CA ALA A 73 0.47 -9.15 7.09
C ALA A 73 1.20 -10.38 6.55
N HIS A 74 1.62 -10.34 5.28
CA HIS A 74 2.23 -11.46 4.56
C HIS A 74 3.74 -11.29 4.33
N SER A 75 4.34 -10.24 4.87
CA SER A 75 5.78 -9.94 4.76
C SER A 75 6.48 -9.91 6.13
N THR A 76 5.74 -9.62 7.20
CA THR A 76 6.23 -9.71 8.59
C THR A 76 6.59 -11.15 8.92
N GLY A 77 7.79 -11.38 9.46
CA GLY A 77 8.35 -12.71 9.73
C GLY A 77 9.10 -13.34 8.55
N LEU A 78 8.92 -12.82 7.33
CA LEU A 78 9.59 -13.31 6.11
C LEU A 78 10.72 -12.38 5.63
N TYR A 79 10.49 -11.06 5.69
CA TYR A 79 11.41 -10.04 5.20
C TYR A 79 11.92 -9.14 6.33
N GLY A 80 13.08 -8.49 6.11
CA GLY A 80 13.71 -7.61 7.10
C GLY A 80 14.53 -8.39 8.11
N LYS A 81 15.61 -7.78 8.62
CA LYS A 81 16.36 -8.33 9.75
C LYS A 81 15.41 -8.59 10.92
N GLN A 82 15.36 -9.84 11.40
CA GLN A 82 14.44 -10.32 12.45
C GLN A 82 12.95 -10.30 12.04
N GLY A 83 12.63 -10.40 10.75
CA GLY A 83 11.24 -10.47 10.27
C GLY A 83 10.48 -9.16 10.41
N ARG A 84 11.18 -8.01 10.39
CA ARG A 84 10.59 -6.68 10.61
C ARG A 84 9.71 -6.15 9.47
N GLY A 85 9.54 -6.92 8.39
CA GLY A 85 8.71 -6.58 7.24
C GLY A 85 9.51 -6.07 6.05
N LEU A 86 8.86 -6.03 4.89
CA LEU A 86 9.46 -5.65 3.61
C LEU A 86 9.88 -4.17 3.60
N VAL A 87 9.14 -3.29 4.28
CA VAL A 87 9.50 -1.88 4.39
C VAL A 87 10.86 -1.70 5.08
N CYS A 88 11.16 -2.55 6.08
CA CYS A 88 12.45 -2.51 6.79
C CYS A 88 13.58 -3.08 5.92
N GLU A 89 13.31 -4.16 5.18
CA GLU A 89 14.27 -4.71 4.20
C GLU A 89 14.69 -3.66 3.16
N LEU A 90 13.74 -2.85 2.69
CA LEU A 90 13.96 -1.83 1.67
C LEU A 90 14.45 -0.48 2.22
N GLY A 91 14.57 -0.32 3.55
CA GLY A 91 15.00 0.92 4.19
C GLY A 91 14.01 2.10 4.01
N LEU A 92 12.73 1.79 3.82
CA LEU A 92 11.67 2.76 3.51
C LEU A 92 10.89 3.24 4.75
N GLU A 93 11.35 2.94 5.97
CA GLU A 93 10.58 3.20 7.19
C GLU A 93 10.24 4.67 7.41
N LYS A 94 11.03 5.60 6.86
CA LYS A 94 10.79 7.04 6.95
C LYS A 94 9.77 7.55 5.92
N GLU A 95 9.53 6.78 4.87
CA GLU A 95 8.70 7.15 3.72
C GLU A 95 7.29 6.58 3.80
N ILE A 96 7.12 5.53 4.61
CA ILE A 96 5.83 4.89 4.85
C ILE A 96 5.18 5.53 6.07
N PHE A 97 4.00 6.11 5.87
CA PHE A 97 3.24 6.81 6.90
C PHE A 97 2.75 5.85 7.99
N ALA A 98 2.22 4.69 7.58
CA ALA A 98 1.77 3.66 8.50
C ALA A 98 2.03 2.26 7.95
N ARG A 99 2.38 1.33 8.83
CA ARG A 99 2.49 -0.09 8.52
C ARG A 99 1.48 -0.86 9.33
N LEU A 100 0.69 -1.67 8.65
CA LEU A 100 -0.26 -2.57 9.29
C LEU A 100 0.43 -3.91 9.45
N HIS A 101 0.62 -4.35 10.69
CA HIS A 101 1.13 -5.68 10.98
C HIS A 101 -0.02 -6.50 11.55
N THR A 102 -0.32 -7.64 10.94
CA THR A 102 -1.30 -8.57 11.50
C THR A 102 -0.59 -9.58 12.40
N PHE A 103 -0.96 -9.61 13.69
CA PHE A 103 -0.41 -10.58 14.64
C PHE A 103 -1.05 -11.98 14.52
N GLY A 104 -2.08 -12.15 13.67
CA GLY A 104 -2.86 -13.39 13.56
C GLY A 104 -2.42 -14.38 12.48
N LYS A 105 -1.54 -13.99 11.54
CA LYS A 105 -1.14 -14.88 10.43
C LYS A 105 0.30 -15.38 10.54
N ALA A 106 1.26 -14.49 10.82
CA ALA A 106 2.66 -14.89 11.04
C ALA A 106 2.87 -15.64 12.38
N MET A 107 2.00 -15.41 13.37
CA MET A 107 1.99 -16.11 14.66
C MET A 107 0.66 -16.83 14.91
N SER A 108 0.27 -17.76 14.03
CA SER A 108 -0.80 -18.77 14.24
C SER A 108 -2.23 -18.27 14.58
N SER A 109 -3.20 -18.73 13.77
CA SER A 109 -4.64 -18.92 14.09
C SER A 109 -5.66 -17.90 13.50
N PHE A 110 -6.42 -18.39 12.50
CA PHE A 110 -7.76 -17.97 12.00
C PHE A 110 -7.96 -16.65 11.23
N GLY A 111 -8.29 -16.80 9.93
CA GLY A 111 -9.52 -16.25 9.32
C GLY A 111 -9.50 -14.85 8.69
N VAL A 112 -9.63 -14.79 7.36
CA VAL A 112 -10.77 -14.16 6.64
C VAL A 112 -10.59 -14.41 5.14
N ASN A 113 -11.60 -15.04 4.54
CA ASN A 113 -11.77 -15.15 3.09
C ASN A 113 -12.39 -13.87 2.54
N GLY A 114 -11.76 -13.30 1.52
CA GLY A 114 -12.40 -12.41 0.56
C GLY A 114 -12.17 -10.91 0.77
N TYR A 115 -11.05 -10.39 0.25
CA TYR A 115 -10.97 -9.03 -0.29
C TYR A 115 -10.14 -9.07 -1.57
N THR A 116 -10.65 -8.41 -2.62
CA THR A 116 -10.06 -8.31 -3.96
C THR A 116 -8.77 -7.50 -3.93
N ASP A 117 -7.70 -8.01 -4.55
CA ASP A 117 -6.36 -7.38 -4.77
C ASP A 117 -6.43 -6.00 -5.44
N THR A 118 -6.86 -5.00 -4.69
CA THR A 118 -7.07 -3.64 -5.19
C THR A 118 -6.35 -2.64 -4.32
N ALA A 119 -5.15 -2.27 -4.74
CA ALA A 119 -4.47 -1.12 -4.19
C ALA A 119 -5.31 0.13 -4.50
N SER A 120 -5.62 0.89 -3.44
CA SER A 120 -6.63 1.94 -3.47
C SER A 120 -6.05 3.27 -3.01
N VAL A 121 -6.40 4.32 -3.72
CA VAL A 121 -6.06 5.70 -3.39
C VAL A 121 -7.26 6.40 -2.76
N TYR A 122 -7.07 7.04 -1.61
CA TYR A 122 -8.09 7.75 -0.85
C TYR A 122 -7.75 9.24 -0.76
N SER A 123 -8.75 10.11 -0.90
CA SER A 123 -8.62 11.55 -0.62
C SER A 123 -9.73 12.04 0.33
N PRO A 124 -9.41 12.68 1.48
CA PRO A 124 -10.36 13.45 2.27
C PRO A 124 -10.53 14.85 1.66
N ARG A 125 -11.80 15.25 1.49
CA ARG A 125 -12.16 16.65 1.19
C ARG A 125 -11.84 17.57 2.36
#